data_AF-A0A8S2WV32-F1
#
_entry.id   AF-A0A8S2WV32-F1
#
_cell.length_a   1.000
_cell.length_b   1.000
_cell.length_c   1.000
_cell.angle_alpha   90.00
_cell.angle_beta   90.00
_cell.angle_gamma   90.00
#
_symmetry.space_group_name_H-M   'P 1'
#
loop_
_entity.id
_entity.type
_entity.pdbx_description
1 polymer ?
#
loop_
_entity_poly.entity_id
_entity_poly.type
_entity_poly.pdbx_seq_one_letter_code
_entity_poly.pdbx_strand_id
1 'polypeptide(L)' 'MNETNNRIRDSIKGLTNVDYIDVFSLMLTSDNKPRPELFGPDELHMNAEGYAIWTPLVKDFLKKQ' A
#
# COMPACT_ATOMS: atom_id res chain seq x y z
N MET A 1 -11.94 -3.22 0.52
CA MET A 1 -10.46 -3.26 0.50
C MET A 1 -9.85 -3.82 1.77
N ASN A 2 -10.19 -3.30 2.97
CA ASN A 2 -9.63 -3.82 4.24
C ASN A 2 -9.73 -5.35 4.38
N GLU A 3 -10.90 -5.92 4.07
CA GLU A 3 -11.10 -7.37 4.15
C GLU A 3 -10.17 -8.13 3.18
N THR A 4 -10.08 -7.68 1.92
CA THR A 4 -9.19 -8.29 0.92
C THR A 4 -7.73 -8.20 1.34
N ASN A 5 -7.28 -7.04 1.81
CA ASN A 5 -5.90 -6.83 2.28
C ASN A 5 -5.57 -7.74 3.48
N ASN A 6 -6.52 -7.90 4.41
CA ASN A 6 -6.37 -8.83 5.53
C ASN A 6 -6.26 -10.28 5.05
N ARG A 7 -7.10 -10.70 4.10
CA ARG A 7 -7.03 -12.05 3.51
C ARG A 7 -5.71 -12.29 2.79
N ILE A 8 -5.15 -11.29 2.09
CA ILE A 8 -3.83 -11.39 1.44
C ILE A 8 -2.75 -11.56 2.51
N ARG A 9 -2.74 -10.72 3.55
CA ARG A 9 -1.80 -10.84 4.68
C ARG A 9 -1.89 -12.20 5.36
N ASP A 10 -3.10 -12.73 5.51
CA ASP A 10 -3.32 -14.06 6.10
C ASP A 10 -2.85 -15.19 5.16
N SER A 11 -3.07 -15.06 3.85
CA SER A 11 -2.71 -16.08 2.87
C SER A 11 -1.20 -16.31 2.74
N ILE A 12 -0.37 -15.32 3.08
CA ILE A 12 1.08 -15.47 3.01
C ILE A 12 1.67 -16.14 4.26
N LYS A 13 0.86 -16.39 5.31
CA LYS A 13 1.31 -17.07 6.53
C LYS A 13 1.82 -18.47 6.19
N GLY A 14 3.07 -18.75 6.54
CA GLY A 14 3.71 -20.05 6.27
C GLY A 14 4.43 -20.14 4.92
N LEU A 15 4.38 -19.09 4.08
CA LEU A 15 5.23 -18.99 2.91
C LEU A 15 6.64 -18.54 3.31
N THR A 16 7.65 -19.03 2.58
CA THR A 16 9.05 -18.60 2.73
C THR A 16 9.37 -17.57 1.65
N ASN A 17 10.24 -16.60 1.97
CA ASN A 17 10.64 -15.53 1.06
C ASN A 17 9.47 -14.69 0.52
N VAL A 18 8.43 -14.50 1.32
CA VAL A 18 7.27 -13.66 0.99
C VAL A 18 7.01 -12.71 2.15
N ASP A 19 6.89 -11.43 1.84
CA ASP A 19 6.59 -10.38 2.80
C ASP A 19 5.36 -9.57 2.37
N TYR A 20 4.71 -8.95 3.35
CA TYR A 20 3.58 -8.04 3.13
C TYR A 20 3.94 -6.63 3.58
N ILE A 21 3.79 -5.66 2.67
CA ILE A 21 3.94 -4.23 2.96
C ILE A 21 2.55 -3.59 2.89
N ASP A 22 2.10 -2.97 3.99
CA ASP A 22 0.85 -2.20 3.98
C ASP A 22 1.06 -0.83 3.33
N VAL A 23 0.77 -0.74 2.04
CA VAL A 23 0.76 0.54 1.32
C VAL A 23 -0.61 1.24 1.37
N PHE A 24 -1.67 0.50 1.73
CA PHE A 24 -3.06 0.97 1.60
C PHE A 24 -3.44 1.98 2.67
N SER A 25 -3.02 1.77 3.92
CA SER A 25 -3.36 2.66 5.04
C SER A 25 -2.88 4.11 4.81
N LEU A 26 -1.76 4.29 4.10
CA LEU A 26 -1.22 5.61 3.75
C LEU A 26 -1.98 6.32 2.61
N MET A 27 -2.85 5.58 1.91
CA MET A 27 -3.72 6.11 0.84
C MET A 27 -5.06 6.60 1.38
N LEU A 28 -5.26 6.52 2.69
CA LEU A 28 -6.49 6.94 3.36
C LEU A 28 -6.33 8.29 4.05
N THR A 29 -7.41 9.05 4.07
CA THR A 29 -7.64 10.18 4.95
C THR A 29 -7.88 9.69 6.39
N SER A 30 -7.90 10.62 7.35
CA SER A 30 -8.17 10.30 8.77
C SER A 30 -9.56 9.71 9.01
N ASP A 31 -10.52 9.94 8.11
CA ASP A 31 -11.87 9.38 8.15
C ASP A 31 -12.01 8.07 7.32
N ASN A 32 -10.89 7.44 6.96
CA ASN A 32 -10.83 6.19 6.20
C ASN A 32 -11.42 6.26 4.78
N LYS A 33 -11.29 7.41 4.11
CA LYS A 33 -11.64 7.56 2.69
C LYS A 33 -10.38 7.56 1.83
N PRO A 34 -10.43 7.10 0.57
CA PRO A 34 -9.31 7.30 -0.35
C PRO A 34 -8.94 8.77 -0.45
N ARG A 35 -7.65 9.06 -0.55
CA ARG A 35 -7.11 10.39 -0.82
C ARG A 35 -7.13 10.66 -2.34
N PRO A 36 -8.16 11.33 -2.89
CA PRO A 36 -8.32 11.45 -4.34
C PRO A 36 -7.16 12.22 -4.99
N GLU A 37 -6.51 13.11 -4.23
CA GLU A 37 -5.37 13.90 -4.71
C GLU A 37 -4.13 13.05 -5.04
N LEU A 38 -4.08 11.79 -4.60
CA LEU A 38 -2.97 10.88 -4.89
C LEU A 38 -3.13 10.10 -6.20
N PHE A 39 -4.26 10.23 -6.88
CA PHE A 39 -4.60 9.45 -8.07
C PHE A 39 -4.74 10.31 -9.31
N GLY A 40 -4.68 9.65 -10.47
CA GLY A 40 -5.05 10.23 -11.75
C GLY A 40 -6.57 10.24 -11.96
N PRO A 41 -7.02 10.64 -13.17
CA PRO A 41 -8.45 10.80 -13.48
C PRO A 41 -9.30 9.53 -13.38
N ASP A 42 -8.67 8.35 -13.36
CA ASP A 42 -9.35 7.07 -13.26
C ASP A 42 -9.51 6.54 -11.83
N GLU A 43 -9.02 7.30 -10.84
CA GLU A 43 -9.03 6.93 -9.41
C GLU A 43 -8.34 5.58 -9.11
N LEU A 44 -7.53 5.08 -10.03
CA LEU A 44 -6.85 3.79 -9.95
C LEU A 44 -5.34 3.94 -10.00
N HIS A 45 -4.82 4.63 -11.01
CA HIS A 45 -3.39 4.84 -11.13
C HIS A 45 -2.96 6.02 -10.26
N MET A 46 -1.96 5.80 -9.41
CA MET A 46 -1.39 6.88 -8.61
C MET A 46 -0.67 7.90 -9.49
N ASN A 47 -0.71 9.15 -9.07
CA ASN A 47 0.13 10.22 -9.62
C ASN A 47 1.49 10.28 -8.89
N ALA A 48 2.28 11.30 -9.21
CA ALA A 48 3.61 11.49 -8.63
C ALA A 48 3.61 11.59 -7.09
N GLU A 49 2.58 12.22 -6.50
CA GLU A 49 2.46 12.36 -5.04
C GLU A 49 2.14 11.02 -4.38
N GLY A 50 1.27 10.21 -5.00
CA GLY A 50 1.00 8.84 -4.53
C GLY A 50 2.27 7.98 -4.53
N TYR A 51 3.05 8.01 -5.61
CA TYR A 51 4.32 7.29 -5.68
C TYR A 51 5.39 7.83 -4.72
N ALA A 52 5.36 9.13 -4.40
CA ALA A 52 6.27 9.71 -3.41
C ALA A 52 6.03 9.13 -2.00
N ILE A 53 4.83 8.62 -1.70
CA ILE A 53 4.51 7.93 -0.44
C ILE A 53 5.02 6.48 -0.46
N TRP A 54 4.74 5.73 -1.53
CA TRP A 54 5.12 4.30 -1.59
C TRP A 54 6.62 4.08 -1.72
N THR A 55 7.30 4.92 -2.50
CA THR A 55 8.72 4.76 -2.83
C THR A 55 9.64 4.62 -1.60
N PRO A 56 9.62 5.54 -0.61
CA PRO A 56 10.47 5.40 0.56
C PRO A 56 10.12 4.16 1.40
N LEU A 57 8.82 3.84 1.55
CA LEU A 57 8.37 2.67 2.31
C LEU A 57 8.94 1.37 1.74
N VAL A 58 8.85 1.18 0.42
CA VAL A 58 9.37 -0.01 -0.25
C VAL A 58 10.90 -0.02 -0.21
N LYS A 59 11.57 1.11 -0.48
CA LYS A 59 13.04 1.20 -0.41
C LYS A 59 13.57 0.83 0.97
N ASP A 60 12.97 1.36 2.03
CA ASP A 60 13.42 1.09 3.39
C ASP A 60 13.05 -0.31 3.86
N PHE A 61 11.99 -0.91 3.33
CA PHE A 61 11.69 -2.31 3.53
C PHE A 61 12.78 -3.21 2.91
N LEU A 62 13.17 -2.95 1.66
CA LEU A 62 14.17 -3.75 0.94
C LEU A 62 15.57 -3.66 1.54
N LYS A 63 15.95 -2.53 2.16
CA LYS A 63 17.24 -2.39 2.87
C LYS A 63 17.33 -3.21 4.17
N LYS A 64 16.19 -3.61 4.73
CA LYS A 64 16.10 -4.32 6.03
C LYS A 64 16.13 -5.84 5.87
N GLN A 65 16.20 -6.35 4.64
CA GLN A 65 16.48 -7.77 4.36
C GLN A 65 17.98 -8.02 4.36
#